data_AF-A0A1T1BPU2-F1
#
_entry.id   AF-A0A1T1BPU2-F1
#
_cell.length_a   1.000
_cell.length_b   1.000
_cell.length_c   1.000
_cell.angle_alpha   90.00
_cell.angle_beta   90.00
_cell.angle_gamma   90.00
#
_symmetry.space_group_name_H-M   'P 1'
#
loop_
_entity.id
_entity.type
_entity.pdbx_description
1 polymer ?
#
loop_
_entity_poly.entity_id
_entity_poly.type
_entity_poly.pdbx_seq_one_letter_code
_entity_poly.pdbx_strand_id
1 'polypeptide(L)'
;MKITSFFTARNYTYLYYLLKPFPKEVKKDCNTYDEFTNLSNIIDYLTVKKYKKIVVVASGPSAKNVKLEKDALYFVTNSALELVESVPHVYVLNDSYYILKYLKSITNSKEWKTTVFWYVSTTSKRKERAVKLLEEYFETKSREKKEFLITNIDKSFMLKNVHVELVEFLKQNLGINYYGVNSGFVTLVFAYIISVISNLKIEIYGLDMGEKGEGYFDKKKKLGKSVKGEKNREVVKSFLLKAYQSKTEIINHSNFMTYGNN
;
A
#
# COMPACT_ATOMS: atom_id res chain seq x y z
N MET A 1 18.02 15.59 19.52
CA MET A 1 16.59 15.22 19.37
C MET A 1 15.86 15.68 20.62
N LYS A 2 14.78 16.47 20.55
CA LYS A 2 14.12 17.04 21.75
C LYS A 2 13.45 15.92 22.58
N ILE A 3 13.69 15.85 23.88
CA ILE A 3 13.13 14.84 24.81
C ILE A 3 11.59 14.80 24.72
N THR A 4 10.96 15.95 24.52
CA THR A 4 9.50 16.10 24.33
C THR A 4 8.95 15.32 23.12
N SER A 5 9.78 15.02 22.12
CA SER A 5 9.35 14.23 20.97
C SER A 5 9.06 12.76 21.33
N PHE A 6 9.70 12.20 22.36
CA PHE A 6 9.44 10.83 22.83
C PHE A 6 8.02 10.66 23.37
N PHE A 7 7.44 11.72 23.93
CA PHE A 7 6.10 11.71 24.55
C PHE A 7 4.96 12.00 23.57
N THR A 8 5.25 12.11 22.26
CA THR A 8 4.16 12.16 21.28
C THR A 8 3.45 10.81 21.22
N ALA A 9 2.11 10.81 21.14
CA ALA A 9 1.31 9.58 21.09
C ALA A 9 1.79 8.60 20.01
N ARG A 10 2.30 9.11 18.87
CA ARG A 10 2.86 8.30 17.79
C ARG A 10 4.15 7.57 18.19
N ASN A 11 5.06 8.24 18.89
CA ASN A 11 6.33 7.63 19.32
C ASN A 11 6.10 6.62 20.44
N TYR A 12 5.20 6.91 21.38
CA TYR A 12 4.77 5.93 22.38
C TYR A 12 4.14 4.70 21.74
N THR A 13 3.21 4.91 20.80
CA THR A 13 2.56 3.80 20.07
C THR A 13 3.57 2.99 19.25
N TYR A 14 4.55 3.64 18.64
CA TYR A 14 5.62 2.98 17.90
C TYR A 14 6.48 2.11 18.84
N LEU A 15 6.89 2.64 19.98
CA LEU A 15 7.64 1.88 21.00
C LEU A 15 6.81 0.71 21.55
N TYR A 16 5.53 0.92 21.82
CA TYR A 16 4.60 -0.13 22.22
C TYR A 16 4.61 -1.29 21.21
N TYR A 17 4.49 -1.01 19.91
CA TYR A 17 4.54 -2.07 18.91
C TYR A 17 5.92 -2.73 18.79
N LEU A 18 7.02 -2.02 19.03
CA LEU A 18 8.35 -2.64 19.05
C LEU A 18 8.44 -3.74 20.11
N LEU A 19 7.85 -3.50 21.29
CA LEU A 19 7.90 -4.39 22.44
C LEU A 19 6.76 -5.42 22.44
N LYS A 20 5.64 -5.15 21.77
CA LYS A 20 4.48 -6.04 21.72
C LYS A 20 4.88 -7.40 21.11
N PRO A 21 4.45 -8.54 21.67
CA PRO A 21 4.65 -9.84 21.04
C PRO A 21 3.91 -9.93 19.71
N PHE A 22 4.32 -10.88 18.86
CA PHE A 22 3.53 -11.20 17.67
C PHE A 22 2.18 -11.81 18.08
N PRO A 23 1.11 -11.57 17.31
CA PRO A 23 -0.18 -12.17 17.59
C PRO A 23 -0.15 -13.69 17.29
N LYS A 24 -1.11 -14.45 17.85
CA LYS A 24 -1.10 -15.92 17.86
C LYS A 24 -1.16 -16.55 16.47
N GLU A 25 -1.69 -15.82 15.50
CA GLU A 25 -1.84 -16.23 14.11
C GLU A 25 -0.51 -16.21 13.35
N VAL A 26 0.52 -15.55 13.89
CA VAL A 26 1.89 -15.61 13.37
C VAL A 26 2.55 -16.89 13.85
N LYS A 27 2.94 -17.74 12.91
CA LYS A 27 3.58 -19.03 13.16
C LYS A 27 5.08 -18.93 12.85
N LYS A 28 5.87 -19.77 13.51
CA LYS A 28 7.27 -19.97 13.15
C LYS A 28 7.31 -20.90 11.94
N ASP A 29 7.40 -20.30 10.78
CA ASP A 29 7.37 -20.98 9.49
C ASP A 29 7.95 -20.01 8.44
N CYS A 30 8.77 -20.54 7.53
CA CYS A 30 9.45 -19.74 6.52
C CYS A 30 8.60 -19.74 5.26
N ASN A 31 8.21 -18.56 4.78
CA ASN A 31 7.54 -18.48 3.50
C ASN A 31 8.55 -18.74 2.37
N THR A 32 8.36 -19.83 1.63
CA THR A 32 8.91 -19.98 0.29
C THR A 32 8.02 -19.24 -0.72
N TYR A 33 8.67 -18.62 -1.71
CA TYR A 33 8.00 -17.83 -2.76
C TYR A 33 8.36 -18.32 -4.16
N ASP A 34 8.82 -19.57 -4.28
CA ASP A 34 9.25 -20.15 -5.54
C ASP A 34 8.11 -20.21 -6.59
N GLU A 35 6.85 -20.19 -6.13
CA GLU A 35 5.66 -20.13 -6.97
C GLU A 35 5.24 -18.70 -7.36
N PHE A 36 5.85 -17.67 -6.78
CA PHE A 36 5.51 -16.25 -6.94
C PHE A 36 6.61 -15.45 -7.63
N THR A 37 7.12 -16.00 -8.74
CA THR A 37 8.28 -15.44 -9.46
C THR A 37 7.98 -14.16 -10.22
N ASN A 38 6.72 -13.95 -10.61
CA ASN A 38 6.26 -12.82 -11.42
C ASN A 38 4.94 -12.24 -10.91
N LEU A 39 4.57 -11.07 -11.43
CA LEU A 39 3.35 -10.37 -11.01
C LEU A 39 2.07 -11.16 -11.36
N SER A 40 2.08 -11.95 -12.43
CA SER A 40 0.92 -12.78 -12.81
C SER A 40 0.57 -13.78 -11.70
N ASN A 41 1.57 -14.42 -11.07
CA ASN A 41 1.33 -15.36 -9.98
C ASN A 41 0.58 -14.70 -8.79
N ILE A 42 0.92 -13.44 -8.48
CA ILE A 42 0.23 -12.68 -7.43
C ILE A 42 -1.22 -12.35 -7.85
N ILE A 43 -1.42 -11.95 -9.10
CA ILE A 43 -2.76 -11.66 -9.66
C ILE A 43 -3.66 -12.90 -9.63
N ASP A 44 -3.09 -14.06 -9.98
CA ASP A 44 -3.80 -15.34 -9.98
C ASP A 44 -4.16 -15.78 -8.56
N TYR A 45 -3.24 -15.67 -7.60
CA TYR A 45 -3.49 -15.93 -6.18
C TYR A 45 -4.60 -15.03 -5.61
N LEU A 46 -4.61 -13.75 -6.00
CA LEU A 46 -5.66 -12.81 -5.62
C LEU A 46 -7.01 -13.09 -6.30
N THR A 47 -7.03 -13.93 -7.34
CA THR A 47 -8.20 -14.20 -8.18
C THR A 47 -8.85 -12.93 -8.73
N VAL A 48 -8.03 -11.96 -9.14
CA VAL A 48 -8.47 -10.59 -9.48
C VAL A 48 -9.59 -10.58 -10.52
N LYS A 49 -9.57 -11.49 -11.49
CA LYS A 49 -10.59 -11.60 -12.55
C LYS A 49 -12.01 -11.92 -12.06
N LYS A 50 -12.19 -12.35 -10.80
CA LYS A 50 -13.52 -12.60 -10.21
C LYS A 50 -14.26 -11.32 -9.81
N TYR A 51 -13.55 -10.19 -9.72
CA TYR A 51 -14.11 -8.92 -9.29
C TYR A 51 -14.46 -8.06 -10.51
N LYS A 52 -15.48 -7.21 -10.36
CA LYS A 52 -15.90 -6.27 -11.43
C LYS A 52 -14.98 -5.07 -11.55
N LYS A 53 -14.30 -4.69 -10.47
CA LYS A 53 -13.46 -3.50 -10.39
C LYS A 53 -12.44 -3.60 -9.26
N ILE A 54 -11.44 -2.73 -9.36
CA ILE A 54 -10.46 -2.46 -8.30
C ILE A 54 -10.81 -1.14 -7.64
N VAL A 55 -10.73 -1.06 -6.31
CA VAL A 55 -10.97 0.18 -5.57
C VAL A 55 -9.76 0.50 -4.71
N VAL A 56 -9.15 1.66 -4.92
CA VAL A 56 -8.04 2.16 -4.12
C VAL A 56 -8.57 3.05 -3.01
N VAL A 57 -8.19 2.75 -1.77
CA VAL A 57 -8.57 3.56 -0.61
C VAL A 57 -7.33 4.00 0.15
N ALA A 58 -6.95 5.26 -0.04
CA ALA A 58 -5.91 5.95 0.73
C ALA A 58 -6.52 6.65 1.96
N SER A 59 -5.69 7.29 2.79
CA SER A 59 -6.12 7.81 4.11
C SER A 59 -6.67 9.24 4.13
N GLY A 60 -6.80 9.91 2.97
CA GLY A 60 -7.28 11.30 2.91
C GLY A 60 -8.78 11.47 3.24
N PRO A 61 -9.25 12.71 3.50
CA PRO A 61 -10.63 13.02 3.83
C PRO A 61 -11.73 12.42 2.94
N SER A 62 -11.49 12.28 1.63
CA SER A 62 -12.47 11.73 0.68
C SER A 62 -12.71 10.23 0.86
N ALA A 63 -11.82 9.51 1.54
CA ALA A 63 -11.95 8.07 1.77
C ALA A 63 -13.22 7.69 2.52
N LYS A 64 -13.75 8.59 3.37
CA LYS A 64 -15.01 8.37 4.12
C LYS A 64 -16.23 8.19 3.21
N ASN A 65 -16.14 8.57 1.93
CA ASN A 65 -17.23 8.50 0.96
C ASN A 65 -17.22 7.17 0.17
N VAL A 66 -16.29 6.26 0.46
CA VAL A 66 -16.21 4.96 -0.21
C VAL A 66 -17.51 4.18 -0.01
N LYS A 67 -18.05 3.64 -1.10
CA LYS A 67 -19.17 2.71 -1.07
C LYS A 67 -18.63 1.28 -1.14
N LEU A 68 -19.05 0.45 -0.18
CA LEU A 68 -18.55 -0.92 -0.06
C LEU A 68 -19.37 -1.89 -0.90
N GLU A 69 -18.70 -2.62 -1.77
CA GLU A 69 -19.26 -3.55 -2.74
C GLU A 69 -18.55 -4.90 -2.62
N LYS A 70 -19.30 -6.00 -2.53
CA LYS A 70 -18.72 -7.34 -2.33
C LYS A 70 -18.03 -7.92 -3.57
N ASP A 71 -18.35 -7.38 -4.74
CA ASP A 71 -17.81 -7.76 -6.05
C ASP A 71 -16.68 -6.83 -6.50
N ALA A 72 -16.14 -6.01 -5.61
CA ALA A 72 -14.94 -5.21 -5.81
C ALA A 72 -13.76 -5.73 -4.97
N LEU A 73 -12.54 -5.55 -5.48
CA LEU A 73 -11.31 -5.83 -4.73
C LEU A 73 -10.67 -4.52 -4.27
N TYR A 74 -10.54 -4.35 -2.96
CA TYR A 74 -10.04 -3.12 -2.36
C TYR A 74 -8.53 -3.19 -2.15
N PHE A 75 -7.79 -2.19 -2.63
CA PHE A 75 -6.38 -1.98 -2.31
C PHE A 75 -6.28 -0.80 -1.35
N VAL A 76 -5.85 -1.09 -0.13
CA VAL A 76 -5.93 -0.15 0.98
C VAL A 76 -4.59 0.04 1.65
N THR A 77 -4.39 1.18 2.32
CA THR A 77 -3.15 1.47 3.04
C THR A 77 -3.37 2.15 4.37
N ASN A 78 -2.39 2.02 5.26
CA ASN A 78 -2.35 2.72 6.54
C ASN A 78 -3.65 2.56 7.33
N SER A 79 -4.23 3.65 7.86
CA SER A 79 -5.48 3.60 8.64
C SER A 79 -6.72 3.41 7.78
N ALA A 80 -6.64 3.52 6.45
CA ALA A 80 -7.81 3.32 5.59
C ALA A 80 -8.31 1.87 5.62
N LEU A 81 -7.49 0.92 6.13
CA LEU A 81 -7.90 -0.47 6.34
C LEU A 81 -9.22 -0.55 7.12
N GLU A 82 -9.38 0.29 8.14
CA GLU A 82 -10.57 0.37 9.01
C GLU A 82 -11.88 0.65 8.24
N LEU A 83 -11.79 1.18 7.01
CA LEU A 83 -12.95 1.46 6.16
C LEU A 83 -13.39 0.26 5.31
N VAL A 84 -12.55 -0.76 5.14
CA VAL A 84 -12.78 -1.85 4.17
C VAL A 84 -12.64 -3.25 4.78
N GLU A 85 -12.53 -3.38 6.10
CA GLU A 85 -12.29 -4.67 6.77
C GLU A 85 -13.41 -5.71 6.51
N SER A 86 -14.61 -5.24 6.15
CA SER A 86 -15.79 -6.06 5.88
C SER A 86 -15.95 -6.49 4.41
N VAL A 87 -15.01 -6.14 3.53
CA VAL A 87 -15.03 -6.49 2.09
C VAL A 87 -13.66 -6.99 1.61
N PRO A 88 -13.61 -7.75 0.50
CA PRO A 88 -12.36 -8.31 -0.03
C PRO A 88 -11.26 -7.24 -0.21
N HIS A 89 -10.14 -7.38 0.51
CA HIS A 89 -9.09 -6.35 0.49
C HIS A 89 -7.65 -6.89 0.50
N VAL A 90 -6.78 -6.13 -0.15
CA VAL A 90 -5.32 -6.25 -0.17
C VAL A 90 -4.74 -5.06 0.61
N TYR A 91 -3.95 -5.35 1.64
CA TYR A 91 -3.32 -4.30 2.44
C TYR A 91 -1.92 -3.98 1.91
N VAL A 92 -1.72 -2.77 1.40
CA VAL A 92 -0.44 -2.34 0.82
C VAL A 92 0.31 -1.43 1.78
N LEU A 93 1.54 -1.82 2.14
CA LEU A 93 2.34 -1.19 3.17
C LEU A 93 3.74 -0.79 2.68
N ASN A 94 4.14 0.43 3.01
CA ASN A 94 5.50 0.93 2.79
C ASN A 94 6.01 1.87 3.92
N ASP A 95 5.11 2.36 4.79
CA ASP A 95 5.42 3.21 5.93
C ASP A 95 5.82 2.37 7.15
N SER A 96 6.95 2.70 7.76
CA SER A 96 7.53 1.92 8.84
C SER A 96 6.67 1.84 10.10
N TYR A 97 5.87 2.86 10.41
CA TYR A 97 4.95 2.79 11.53
C TYR A 97 3.85 1.76 11.27
N TYR A 98 3.29 1.74 10.06
CA TYR A 98 2.22 0.80 9.71
C TYR A 98 2.72 -0.61 9.46
N ILE A 99 3.94 -0.79 8.94
CA ILE A 99 4.62 -2.10 8.90
C ILE A 99 4.69 -2.69 10.31
N LEU A 100 5.17 -1.90 11.27
CA LEU A 100 5.28 -2.38 12.65
C LEU A 100 3.91 -2.63 13.30
N LYS A 101 2.93 -1.73 13.10
CA LYS A 101 1.54 -1.92 13.57
C LYS A 101 0.97 -3.23 13.02
N TYR A 102 1.16 -3.48 11.73
CA TYR A 102 0.69 -4.66 11.03
C TYR A 102 1.24 -5.95 11.66
N LEU A 103 2.56 -6.05 11.73
CA LEU A 103 3.26 -7.22 12.25
C LEU A 103 2.77 -7.62 13.66
N LYS A 104 2.34 -6.63 14.45
CA LYS A 104 2.08 -6.78 15.88
C LYS A 104 0.61 -6.79 16.27
N SER A 105 -0.30 -6.45 15.36
CA SER A 105 -1.70 -6.21 15.73
C SER A 105 -2.74 -6.66 14.73
N ILE A 106 -2.38 -6.89 13.46
CA ILE A 106 -3.36 -7.36 12.49
C ILE A 106 -3.61 -8.84 12.71
N THR A 107 -4.89 -9.21 12.66
CA THR A 107 -5.40 -10.58 12.77
C THR A 107 -5.97 -11.01 11.43
N ASN A 108 -6.05 -12.31 11.22
CA ASN A 108 -6.61 -12.85 9.99
C ASN A 108 -8.11 -12.56 9.96
N SER A 109 -8.61 -11.93 8.90
CA SER A 109 -10.04 -11.87 8.60
C SER A 109 -10.36 -12.66 7.34
N LYS A 110 -11.62 -13.07 7.19
CA LYS A 110 -12.09 -13.77 5.99
C LYS A 110 -11.86 -12.92 4.73
N GLU A 111 -12.12 -11.62 4.86
CA GLU A 111 -12.10 -10.65 3.77
C GLU A 111 -10.69 -10.20 3.38
N TRP A 112 -9.74 -10.25 4.31
CA TRP A 112 -8.32 -9.99 4.03
C TRP A 112 -7.77 -10.99 3.03
N LYS A 113 -7.27 -10.57 1.86
CA LYS A 113 -6.73 -11.48 0.84
C LYS A 113 -5.23 -11.69 0.99
N THR A 114 -4.50 -10.62 1.24
CA THR A 114 -3.05 -10.62 1.45
C THR A 114 -2.58 -9.27 1.95
N THR A 115 -1.32 -9.21 2.36
CA THR A 115 -0.58 -7.96 2.60
C THR A 115 0.61 -7.90 1.66
N VAL A 116 0.78 -6.77 0.98
CA VAL A 116 1.90 -6.49 0.09
C VAL A 116 2.76 -5.40 0.71
N PHE A 117 4.02 -5.71 0.97
CA PHE A 117 5.05 -4.76 1.35
C PHE A 117 5.83 -4.36 0.10
N TRP A 118 5.63 -3.14 -0.40
CA TRP A 118 6.33 -2.68 -1.61
C TRP A 118 7.14 -1.41 -1.33
N TYR A 119 8.46 -1.52 -1.43
CA TYR A 119 9.36 -0.38 -1.27
C TYR A 119 10.69 -0.57 -2.03
N VAL A 120 11.28 0.55 -2.43
CA VAL A 120 12.67 0.60 -2.91
C VAL A 120 13.60 0.62 -1.70
N SER A 121 14.48 -0.37 -1.61
CA SER A 121 15.50 -0.48 -0.58
C SER A 121 16.67 0.45 -0.87
N THR A 122 16.63 1.63 -0.27
CA THR A 122 17.77 2.56 -0.19
C THR A 122 18.61 2.30 1.05
N THR A 123 19.82 2.87 1.13
CA THR A 123 20.65 2.80 2.34
C THR A 123 19.93 3.36 3.58
N SER A 124 19.13 4.41 3.43
CA SER A 124 18.31 4.95 4.53
C SER A 124 17.21 3.97 4.93
N LYS A 125 16.47 3.43 3.96
CA LYS A 125 15.34 2.52 4.19
C LYS A 125 15.77 1.26 4.94
N ARG A 126 16.90 0.65 4.55
CA ARG A 126 17.47 -0.55 5.21
C ARG A 126 17.92 -0.31 6.67
N LYS A 127 18.18 0.95 7.05
CA LYS A 127 18.52 1.30 8.44
C LYS A 127 17.28 1.44 9.33
N GLU A 128 16.08 1.54 8.75
CA GLU A 128 14.83 1.66 9.51
C GLU A 128 14.56 0.36 10.31
N ARG A 129 14.33 0.48 11.62
CA ARG A 129 14.14 -0.68 12.51
C ARG A 129 12.95 -1.55 12.09
N ALA A 130 11.86 -0.93 11.63
CA ALA A 130 10.69 -1.67 11.15
C ALA A 130 10.99 -2.50 9.91
N VAL A 131 11.86 -2.02 9.01
CA VAL A 131 12.30 -2.78 7.83
C VAL A 131 13.14 -3.99 8.24
N LYS A 132 14.08 -3.82 9.18
CA LYS A 132 14.85 -4.95 9.71
C LYS A 132 13.96 -6.02 10.34
N LEU A 133 12.99 -5.60 11.17
CA LEU A 133 12.03 -6.51 11.79
C LEU A 133 11.13 -7.20 10.77
N LEU A 134 10.80 -6.53 9.66
CA LEU A 134 10.06 -7.12 8.55
C LEU A 134 10.88 -8.20 7.85
N GLU A 135 12.15 -7.94 7.57
CA GLU A 135 13.04 -8.96 6.99
C GLU A 135 13.21 -10.16 7.92
N GLU A 136 13.50 -9.94 9.21
CA GLU A 136 13.57 -10.99 10.24
C GLU A 136 12.26 -11.78 10.36
N TYR A 137 11.11 -11.12 10.16
CA TYR A 137 9.80 -11.77 10.11
C TYR A 137 9.71 -12.70 8.91
N PHE A 138 9.97 -12.24 7.68
CA PHE A 138 9.90 -13.07 6.48
C PHE A 138 10.89 -14.25 6.49
N GLU A 139 12.04 -14.09 7.16
CA GLU A 139 13.04 -15.14 7.33
C GLU A 139 12.57 -16.28 8.23
N THR A 140 11.67 -16.04 9.19
CA THR A 140 11.40 -17.01 10.28
C THR A 140 9.92 -17.23 10.59
N LYS A 141 9.03 -16.41 10.03
CA LYS A 141 7.63 -16.34 10.41
C LYS A 141 6.73 -16.13 9.19
N SER A 142 5.50 -16.60 9.34
CA SER A 142 4.44 -16.47 8.35
C SER A 142 3.06 -16.41 9.02
N ARG A 143 2.05 -16.10 8.21
CA ARG A 143 0.63 -16.30 8.50
C ARG A 143 0.03 -17.28 7.51
N GLU A 144 -1.21 -17.68 7.80
CA GLU A 144 -2.00 -18.57 6.94
C GLU A 144 -2.13 -18.07 5.49
N LYS A 145 -2.44 -16.79 5.30
CA LYS A 145 -2.47 -16.17 3.97
C LYS A 145 -1.08 -15.68 3.61
N LYS A 146 -0.67 -15.89 2.36
CA LYS A 146 0.62 -15.42 1.86
C LYS A 146 0.69 -13.90 1.94
N GLU A 147 1.86 -13.40 2.31
CA GLU A 147 2.20 -11.99 2.40
C GLU A 147 3.38 -11.76 1.46
N PHE A 148 3.49 -10.62 0.79
CA PHE A 148 4.50 -10.44 -0.26
C PHE A 148 5.46 -9.32 0.09
N LEU A 149 6.77 -9.59 0.05
CA LEU A 149 7.81 -8.59 0.22
C LEU A 149 8.45 -8.27 -1.12
N ILE A 150 8.02 -7.17 -1.75
CA ILE A 150 8.46 -6.73 -3.07
C ILE A 150 9.46 -5.59 -2.91
N THR A 151 10.71 -5.84 -3.29
CA THR A 151 11.79 -4.83 -3.20
C THR A 151 12.92 -5.13 -4.18
N ASN A 152 13.85 -4.20 -4.38
CA ASN A 152 14.99 -4.35 -5.29
C ASN A 152 16.19 -5.11 -4.68
N ILE A 153 16.00 -5.83 -3.56
CA ILE A 153 17.03 -6.66 -2.92
C ILE A 153 16.82 -8.11 -3.34
N ASP A 154 17.94 -8.77 -3.64
CA ASP A 154 17.99 -10.18 -3.98
C ASP A 154 18.14 -11.05 -2.72
N LYS A 155 17.02 -11.57 -2.22
CA LYS A 155 16.95 -12.59 -1.16
C LYS A 155 15.82 -13.55 -1.51
N SER A 156 15.92 -14.81 -1.10
CA SER A 156 14.95 -15.86 -1.45
C SER A 156 13.50 -15.54 -1.06
N PHE A 157 13.30 -14.83 0.05
CA PHE A 157 11.97 -14.42 0.54
C PHE A 157 11.50 -13.06 0.01
N MET A 158 12.28 -12.42 -0.88
CA MET A 158 12.00 -11.12 -1.47
C MET A 158 11.74 -11.26 -2.96
N LEU A 159 10.67 -10.60 -3.42
CA LEU A 159 10.23 -10.64 -4.81
C LEU A 159 10.89 -9.55 -5.65
N LYS A 160 12.19 -9.70 -5.90
CA LYS A 160 12.96 -8.78 -6.74
C LYS A 160 12.49 -8.73 -8.19
N ASN A 161 12.17 -9.88 -8.77
CA ASN A 161 11.71 -9.95 -10.16
C ASN A 161 10.37 -9.22 -10.34
N VAL A 162 9.43 -9.43 -9.40
CA VAL A 162 8.17 -8.66 -9.36
C VAL A 162 8.44 -7.16 -9.21
N HIS A 163 9.42 -6.75 -8.40
CA HIS A 163 9.80 -5.34 -8.30
C HIS A 163 10.26 -4.78 -9.65
N VAL A 164 11.11 -5.52 -10.38
CA VAL A 164 11.60 -5.13 -11.70
C VAL A 164 10.44 -5.01 -12.69
N GLU A 165 9.56 -6.01 -12.75
CA GLU A 165 8.36 -5.99 -13.61
C GLU A 165 7.49 -4.76 -13.36
N LEU A 166 7.21 -4.42 -12.09
CA LEU A 166 6.40 -3.25 -11.74
C LEU A 166 7.05 -1.94 -12.24
N VAL A 167 8.37 -1.81 -12.08
CA VAL A 167 9.10 -0.59 -12.50
C VAL A 167 9.20 -0.51 -14.03
N GLU A 168 9.48 -1.62 -14.70
CA GLU A 168 9.56 -1.71 -16.15
C GLU A 168 8.19 -1.45 -16.80
N PHE A 169 7.12 -1.99 -16.22
CA PHE A 169 5.76 -1.70 -16.66
C PHE A 169 5.49 -0.19 -16.69
N LEU A 170 5.83 0.54 -15.63
CA LEU A 170 5.63 1.99 -15.55
C LEU A 170 6.49 2.76 -16.55
N LYS A 171 7.72 2.29 -16.77
CA LYS A 171 8.63 2.89 -17.74
C LYS A 171 8.13 2.68 -19.17
N GLN A 172 7.68 1.48 -19.53
CA GLN A 172 7.25 1.14 -20.89
C GLN A 172 5.87 1.70 -21.21
N ASN A 173 4.90 1.59 -20.29
CA ASN A 173 3.51 1.98 -20.56
C ASN A 173 3.23 3.45 -20.28
N LEU A 174 3.95 4.08 -19.34
CA LEU A 174 3.71 5.47 -18.96
C LEU A 174 4.94 6.37 -19.15
N GLY A 175 6.12 5.84 -19.48
CA GLY A 175 7.35 6.64 -19.52
C GLY A 175 7.67 7.26 -18.16
N ILE A 176 7.40 6.55 -17.06
CA ILE A 176 7.62 7.03 -15.69
C ILE A 176 8.76 6.23 -15.04
N ASN A 177 9.77 6.94 -14.52
CA ASN A 177 10.75 6.36 -13.63
C ASN A 177 10.16 6.35 -12.21
N TYR A 178 9.78 5.15 -11.73
CA TYR A 178 9.08 5.01 -10.47
C TYR A 178 9.95 5.35 -9.26
N TYR A 179 9.35 6.09 -8.32
CA TYR A 179 9.83 6.18 -6.96
C TYR A 179 8.64 6.34 -5.99
N GLY A 180 8.72 5.67 -4.84
CA GLY A 180 7.67 5.71 -3.83
C GLY A 180 7.61 7.06 -3.11
N VAL A 181 6.53 7.82 -3.32
CA VAL A 181 6.32 9.16 -2.72
C VAL A 181 5.70 9.08 -1.32
N ASN A 182 4.54 8.41 -1.23
CA ASN A 182 3.82 8.17 0.02
C ASN A 182 2.98 6.89 -0.12
N SER A 183 2.44 6.36 0.99
CA SER A 183 1.71 5.08 0.97
C SER A 183 0.48 5.07 0.07
N GLY A 184 -0.25 6.20 0.00
CA GLY A 184 -1.40 6.34 -0.90
C GLY A 184 -1.00 6.22 -2.37
N PHE A 185 0.08 6.91 -2.75
CA PHE A 185 0.62 6.83 -4.10
C PHE A 185 1.15 5.43 -4.44
N VAL A 186 1.91 4.80 -3.53
CA VAL A 186 2.42 3.43 -3.76
C VAL A 186 1.28 2.43 -3.96
N THR A 187 0.21 2.56 -3.16
CA THR A 187 -0.98 1.72 -3.27
C THR A 187 -1.72 1.94 -4.59
N LEU A 188 -1.90 3.20 -4.99
CA LEU A 188 -2.49 3.54 -6.29
C LEU A 188 -1.69 2.94 -7.44
N VAL A 189 -0.38 3.13 -7.46
CA VAL A 189 0.48 2.63 -8.54
C VAL A 189 0.39 1.11 -8.64
N PHE A 190 0.46 0.40 -7.51
CA PHE A 190 0.36 -1.06 -7.49
C PHE A 190 -0.99 -1.54 -8.03
N ALA A 191 -2.09 -0.96 -7.52
CA ALA A 191 -3.45 -1.30 -7.93
C ALA A 191 -3.72 -0.98 -9.41
N TYR A 192 -3.19 0.14 -9.90
CA TYR A 192 -3.30 0.54 -11.31
C TYR A 192 -2.64 -0.47 -12.24
N ILE A 193 -1.42 -0.93 -11.94
CA ILE A 193 -0.73 -1.93 -12.77
C ILE A 193 -1.56 -3.21 -12.84
N ILE A 194 -2.08 -3.67 -11.71
CA ILE A 194 -2.94 -4.86 -11.65
C ILE A 194 -4.23 -4.63 -12.43
N SER A 195 -4.84 -3.44 -12.36
CA SER A 195 -6.08 -3.13 -13.07
C SER A 195 -5.87 -3.14 -14.59
N VAL A 196 -4.76 -2.58 -15.08
CA VAL A 196 -4.41 -2.60 -16.51
C VAL A 196 -4.20 -4.04 -16.99
N ILE A 197 -3.39 -4.83 -16.28
CA ILE A 197 -3.11 -6.23 -16.65
C ILE A 197 -4.38 -7.08 -16.63
N SER A 198 -5.28 -6.81 -15.67
CA SER A 198 -6.53 -7.57 -15.51
C SER A 198 -7.68 -7.03 -16.35
N ASN A 199 -7.48 -5.93 -17.08
CA ASN A 199 -8.52 -5.20 -17.80
C ASN A 199 -9.74 -4.86 -16.91
N LEU A 200 -9.48 -4.37 -15.70
CA LEU A 200 -10.50 -3.92 -14.76
C LEU A 200 -10.46 -2.41 -14.60
N LYS A 201 -11.64 -1.80 -14.48
CA LYS A 201 -11.74 -0.39 -14.09
C LYS A 201 -11.26 -0.18 -12.66
N ILE A 202 -10.82 1.03 -12.37
CA ILE A 202 -10.27 1.41 -11.06
C ILE A 202 -10.97 2.65 -10.50
N GLU A 203 -11.41 2.57 -9.25
CA GLU A 203 -11.93 3.71 -8.50
C GLU A 203 -10.91 4.16 -7.45
N ILE A 204 -10.77 5.47 -7.22
CA ILE A 204 -9.74 6.02 -6.32
C ILE A 204 -10.39 6.91 -5.27
N TYR A 205 -10.13 6.62 -4.00
CA TYR A 205 -10.58 7.40 -2.84
C TYR A 205 -9.40 7.76 -1.93
N GLY A 206 -9.48 8.90 -1.25
CA GLY A 206 -8.55 9.28 -0.19
C GLY A 206 -7.16 9.75 -0.65
N LEU A 207 -6.93 9.92 -1.95
CA LEU A 207 -5.66 10.45 -2.48
C LEU A 207 -5.72 11.98 -2.54
N ASP A 208 -5.96 12.64 -1.41
CA ASP A 208 -6.33 14.06 -1.41
C ASP A 208 -5.13 15.01 -1.45
N MET A 209 -3.91 14.52 -1.18
CA MET A 209 -2.66 15.30 -1.29
C MET A 209 -2.65 16.65 -0.55
N GLY A 210 -3.45 16.80 0.51
CA GLY A 210 -3.58 18.05 1.27
C GLY A 210 -4.72 18.95 0.82
N GLU A 211 -5.46 18.59 -0.22
CA GLU A 211 -6.60 19.34 -0.70
C GLU A 211 -7.85 19.08 0.16
N LYS A 212 -8.60 20.16 0.44
CA LYS A 212 -9.85 20.18 1.22
C LYS A 212 -9.74 19.57 2.64
N GLY A 213 -8.55 19.54 3.22
CA GLY A 213 -8.34 19.23 4.64
C GLY A 213 -6.91 18.80 4.98
N GLU A 214 -6.43 19.18 6.16
CA GLU A 214 -5.08 18.83 6.62
C GLU A 214 -5.00 17.57 7.49
N GLY A 215 -6.01 16.70 7.41
CA GLY A 215 -6.09 15.48 8.21
C GLY A 215 -6.44 14.23 7.41
N TYR A 216 -6.40 13.08 8.06
CA TYR A 216 -6.95 11.83 7.51
C TYR A 216 -8.48 11.81 7.60
N PHE A 217 -9.12 10.81 6.98
CA PHE A 217 -10.57 10.64 6.99
C PHE A 217 -11.21 10.66 8.39
N ASP A 218 -10.48 10.18 9.39
CA ASP A 218 -10.93 10.13 10.80
C ASP A 218 -10.71 11.45 11.57
N LYS A 219 -10.05 12.44 10.94
CA LYS A 219 -9.58 13.70 11.55
C LYS A 219 -8.67 13.54 12.79
N LYS A 220 -8.30 12.31 13.17
CA LYS A 220 -7.45 12.02 14.35
C LYS A 220 -5.98 12.29 14.05
N LYS A 221 -5.59 12.26 12.78
CA LYS A 221 -4.19 12.43 12.35
C LYS A 221 -4.05 13.60 11.39
N LYS A 222 -3.05 14.46 11.66
CA LYS A 222 -2.61 15.51 10.73
C LYS A 222 -1.77 14.91 9.60
N LEU A 223 -1.85 15.51 8.42
CA LEU A 223 -1.06 15.09 7.25
C LEU A 223 0.45 15.23 7.50
N GLY A 224 1.21 14.23 7.04
CA GLY A 224 2.67 14.29 7.06
C GLY A 224 3.24 15.24 6.00
N LYS A 225 4.48 15.71 6.21
CA LYS A 225 5.20 16.59 5.27
C LYS A 225 5.31 15.98 3.86
N SER A 226 5.41 14.65 3.75
CA SER A 226 5.46 13.92 2.47
C SER A 226 4.17 14.01 1.64
N VAL A 227 3.04 14.38 2.25
CA VAL A 227 1.78 14.57 1.52
C VAL A 227 1.65 16.01 1.00
N LYS A 228 2.18 16.98 1.75
CA LYS A 228 2.07 18.42 1.44
C LYS A 228 3.16 18.96 0.50
N GLY A 229 4.26 18.23 0.32
CA GLY A 229 5.39 18.70 -0.49
C GLY A 229 5.02 18.90 -1.95
N GLU A 230 5.34 20.06 -2.52
CA GLU A 230 5.03 20.41 -3.91
C GLU A 230 5.63 19.40 -4.91
N LYS A 231 6.90 19.05 -4.73
CA LYS A 231 7.56 18.00 -5.53
C LYS A 231 6.78 16.68 -5.52
N ASN A 232 6.21 16.31 -4.37
CA ASN A 232 5.46 15.07 -4.24
C ASN A 232 4.10 15.17 -4.95
N ARG A 233 3.44 16.33 -4.89
CA ARG A 233 2.21 16.59 -5.65
C ARG A 233 2.44 16.53 -7.15
N GLU A 234 3.52 17.13 -7.64
CA GLU A 234 3.86 17.10 -9.08
C GLU A 234 4.10 15.68 -9.60
N VAL A 235 4.69 14.80 -8.79
CA VAL A 235 4.89 13.39 -9.17
C VAL A 235 3.59 12.63 -9.28
N VAL A 236 2.72 12.78 -8.27
CA VAL A 236 1.40 12.13 -8.27
C VAL A 236 0.55 12.67 -9.42
N LYS A 237 0.61 13.98 -9.68
CA LYS A 237 -0.05 14.63 -10.81
C LYS A 237 0.45 14.10 -12.15
N SER A 238 1.77 14.03 -12.34
CA SER A 238 2.38 13.50 -13.57
C SER A 238 1.95 12.05 -13.82
N PHE A 239 1.92 11.22 -12.77
CA PHE A 239 1.40 9.87 -12.87
C PHE A 239 -0.08 9.83 -13.26
N LEU A 240 -0.94 10.57 -12.56
CA LEU A 240 -2.39 10.55 -12.81
C LEU A 240 -2.73 11.03 -14.23
N LEU A 241 -2.08 12.10 -14.70
CA LEU A 241 -2.28 12.60 -16.08
C LEU A 241 -1.97 11.54 -17.13
N LYS A 242 -0.88 10.78 -16.95
CA LYS A 242 -0.51 9.69 -17.85
C LYS A 242 -1.43 8.48 -17.71
N ALA A 243 -1.86 8.17 -16.48
CA ALA A 243 -2.80 7.08 -16.22
C ALA A 243 -4.18 7.35 -16.84
N TYR A 244 -4.68 8.59 -16.78
CA TYR A 244 -5.94 8.99 -17.42
C TYR A 244 -5.91 8.94 -18.95
N GLN A 245 -4.73 9.00 -19.55
CA GLN A 245 -4.53 8.83 -21.00
C GLN A 245 -4.46 7.35 -21.42
N SER A 246 -4.43 6.42 -20.46
CA SER A 246 -4.43 4.99 -20.74
C SER A 246 -5.83 4.50 -21.16
N LYS A 247 -5.90 3.27 -21.68
CA LYS A 247 -7.18 2.62 -22.01
C LYS A 247 -8.00 2.18 -20.79
N THR A 248 -7.41 2.22 -19.59
CA THR A 248 -8.09 1.76 -18.36
C THR A 248 -9.06 2.84 -17.89
N GLU A 249 -10.30 2.44 -17.61
CA GLU A 249 -11.30 3.35 -17.02
C GLU A 249 -10.92 3.68 -15.56
N ILE A 250 -10.68 4.96 -15.28
CA ILE A 250 -10.31 5.47 -13.96
C ILE A 250 -11.37 6.45 -13.47
N ILE A 251 -11.96 6.17 -12.32
CA ILE A 251 -12.90 7.08 -11.64
C ILE A 251 -12.25 7.59 -10.35
N ASN A 252 -11.88 8.86 -10.30
CA ASN A 252 -11.21 9.45 -9.14
C ASN A 252 -12.18 10.26 -8.29
N HIS A 253 -12.53 9.73 -7.11
CA HIS A 253 -13.36 10.37 -6.09
C HIS A 253 -12.57 11.13 -5.03
N SER A 254 -11.24 11.21 -5.18
CA SER A 254 -10.38 12.00 -4.31
C SER A 254 -10.53 13.49 -4.59
N ASN A 255 -9.98 14.35 -3.73
CA ASN A 255 -9.99 15.79 -3.95
C ASN A 255 -8.90 16.25 -4.93
N PHE A 256 -7.83 15.44 -5.12
CA PHE A 256 -6.69 15.79 -5.97
C PHE A 256 -6.85 15.28 -7.40
N MET A 257 -6.63 16.17 -8.38
CA MET A 257 -6.54 15.83 -9.80
C MET A 257 -7.74 15.00 -10.31
N THR A 258 -8.95 15.38 -9.92
CA THR A 258 -10.19 14.81 -10.47
C THR A 258 -10.32 15.23 -11.94
N TYR A 259 -10.26 14.28 -12.86
CA TYR A 259 -10.56 14.56 -14.27
C TYR A 259 -12.09 14.45 -14.46
N GLY A 260 -12.75 15.55 -14.82
CA GLY A 260 -14.15 15.57 -15.23
C GLY A 260 -15.21 15.50 -14.11
N ASN A 261 -15.46 16.65 -13.47
CA ASN A 261 -16.82 17.12 -13.15
C ASN A 261 -16.74 18.65 -13.06
N ASN A 262 -16.50 19.26 -14.22
CA ASN A 262 -16.91 20.62 -14.58
C ASN A 262 -17.31 20.57 -16.05
#